data_AF-A0A2N0Q7K2-F1
#
_entry.id   AF-A0A2N0Q7K2-F1
#
_cell.length_a   1.000
_cell.length_b   1.000
_cell.length_c   1.000
_cell.angle_alpha   90.00
_cell.angle_beta   90.00
_cell.angle_gamma   90.00
#
_symmetry.space_group_name_H-M   'P 1'
#
loop_
_entity.id
_entity.type
_entity.pdbx_description
1 polymer ?
#
loop_
_entity_poly.entity_id
_entity_poly.type
_entity_poly.pdbx_seq_one_letter_code
_entity_poly.pdbx_strand_id
1 'polypeptide(L)'
;MTSINSAQVIRNNSIYQYELKNFLKYLNNDIISLIPFENDPKKVATHVRLFTEINILTGKEVFKWNIEEEAKRLQVHNKRLIDSVTDIVWQSRITCSQKQRFESLSNGANDINQKMRQAVEDTRNSISQINVTQETDLILPDYFYNGTTKFNESSNMDSLILGYSKEY
;
A
#
# COMPACT_ATOMS: atom_id res chain seq x y z
N MET A 1 0.75 27.10 -32.65
CA MET A 1 -0.20 26.08 -33.13
C MET A 1 0.58 24.97 -33.79
N THR A 2 0.78 23.85 -33.11
CA THR A 2 1.43 22.66 -33.67
C THR A 2 0.42 21.90 -34.53
N SER A 3 0.59 21.94 -35.85
CA SER A 3 -0.20 21.15 -36.78
C SER A 3 0.11 19.67 -36.56
N ILE A 4 -0.83 18.93 -35.96
CA ILE A 4 -0.72 17.48 -35.79
C ILE A 4 -0.93 16.86 -37.17
N ASN A 5 0.12 16.25 -37.72
CA ASN A 5 0.07 15.58 -39.02
C ASN A 5 -0.89 14.37 -38.93
N SER A 6 -2.05 14.49 -39.56
CA SER A 6 -3.13 13.50 -39.55
C SER A 6 -2.70 12.13 -40.08
N ALA A 7 -1.77 12.08 -41.04
CA ALA A 7 -1.24 10.80 -41.56
C ALA A 7 -0.45 10.02 -40.50
N GLN A 8 0.33 10.71 -39.66
CA GLN A 8 1.08 10.09 -38.58
C GLN A 8 0.16 9.55 -37.49
N VAL A 9 -0.91 10.28 -37.17
CA VAL A 9 -1.92 9.84 -36.18
C VAL A 9 -2.63 8.58 -36.67
N ILE A 10 -3.04 8.54 -37.93
CA ILE A 10 -3.70 7.37 -38.54
C ILE A 10 -2.78 6.15 -38.50
N ARG A 11 -1.50 6.33 -38.86
CA ARG A 11 -0.50 5.25 -38.83
C ARG A 11 -0.24 4.72 -37.42
N ASN A 12 -0.11 5.61 -36.44
CA ASN A 12 0.11 5.20 -35.05
C ASN A 12 -1.11 4.44 -34.50
N ASN A 13 -2.32 4.85 -34.89
CA ASN A 13 -3.56 4.15 -34.49
C ASN A 13 -3.64 2.76 -35.14
N SER A 14 -3.29 2.61 -36.42
CA SER A 14 -3.33 1.30 -37.09
C SER A 14 -2.32 0.31 -36.49
N ILE A 15 -1.11 0.76 -36.16
CA ILE A 15 -0.11 -0.06 -35.45
C ILE A 15 -0.64 -0.48 -34.08
N TYR A 16 -1.17 0.45 -33.31
CA TYR A 16 -1.74 0.16 -31.99
C TYR A 16 -2.86 -0.89 -32.05
N GLN A 17 -3.79 -0.75 -33.01
CA GLN A 17 -4.87 -1.71 -33.19
C GLN A 17 -4.37 -3.10 -33.60
N TYR A 18 -3.31 -3.16 -34.41
CA TYR A 18 -2.66 -4.41 -34.78
C TYR A 18 -2.00 -5.10 -33.58
N GLU A 19 -1.21 -4.36 -32.79
CA GLU A 19 -0.58 -4.86 -31.56
C GLU A 19 -1.62 -5.35 -30.55
N LEU A 20 -2.72 -4.60 -30.37
CA LEU A 20 -3.82 -4.96 -29.47
C LEU A 20 -4.46 -6.28 -29.86
N LYS A 21 -4.80 -6.43 -31.15
CA LYS A 21 -5.38 -7.66 -31.69
C LYS A 21 -4.43 -8.84 -31.52
N ASN A 22 -3.14 -8.64 -31.78
CA ASN A 22 -2.15 -9.70 -31.61
C ASN A 22 -1.99 -10.10 -30.15
N PHE A 23 -1.88 -9.15 -29.22
CA PHE A 23 -1.76 -9.47 -27.80
C PHE A 23 -3.00 -10.25 -27.34
N LEU A 24 -4.21 -9.76 -27.65
CA LEU A 24 -5.46 -10.44 -27.32
C LEU A 24 -5.60 -11.85 -27.93
N LYS A 25 -4.99 -12.09 -29.09
CA LYS A 25 -5.00 -13.39 -29.79
C LYS A 25 -4.07 -14.41 -29.12
N TYR A 26 -2.93 -13.98 -28.61
CA TYR A 26 -1.90 -14.87 -28.04
C TYR A 26 -1.90 -14.96 -26.52
N LEU A 27 -2.83 -14.27 -25.85
CA LEU A 27 -3.09 -14.43 -24.43
C LEU A 27 -3.39 -15.88 -24.08
N ASN A 28 -2.72 -16.39 -23.05
CA ASN A 28 -3.06 -17.67 -22.47
C ASN A 28 -4.16 -17.50 -21.41
N ASN A 29 -5.38 -17.92 -21.72
CA ASN A 29 -6.53 -17.78 -20.82
C ASN A 29 -6.37 -18.57 -19.51
N ASP A 30 -5.66 -19.71 -19.54
CA ASP A 30 -5.42 -20.50 -18.34
C ASP A 30 -4.53 -19.74 -17.38
N ILE A 31 -3.42 -19.18 -17.89
CA ILE A 31 -2.45 -18.40 -17.10
C ILE A 31 -3.11 -17.15 -16.51
N ILE A 32 -3.83 -16.36 -17.31
CA ILE A 32 -4.40 -15.10 -16.81
C ILE A 32 -5.50 -15.31 -15.77
N SER A 33 -6.12 -16.49 -15.76
CA SER A 33 -7.17 -16.84 -14.80
C SER A 33 -6.64 -17.37 -13.46
N LEU A 34 -5.34 -17.63 -13.35
CA LEU A 34 -4.74 -18.13 -12.11
C LEU A 34 -4.83 -17.08 -11.01
N ILE A 35 -5.11 -17.52 -9.79
CA ILE A 35 -5.05 -16.63 -8.63
C ILE A 35 -3.59 -16.52 -8.19
N PRO A 36 -2.99 -15.31 -8.18
CA PRO A 36 -1.59 -15.15 -7.83
C PRO A 36 -1.36 -15.42 -6.34
N PHE A 37 -0.09 -15.62 -5.98
CA PHE A 37 0.36 -15.82 -4.60
C PHE A 37 -0.38 -16.93 -3.86
N GLU A 38 -0.71 -18.02 -4.56
CA GLU A 38 -1.43 -19.18 -4.00
C GLU A 38 -2.75 -18.83 -3.29
N ASN A 39 -3.39 -17.73 -3.69
CA ASN A 39 -4.59 -17.19 -3.03
C ASN A 39 -4.35 -16.80 -1.55
N ASP A 40 -3.12 -16.42 -1.19
CA ASP A 40 -2.76 -15.95 0.16
C ASP A 40 -2.82 -14.42 0.25
N PRO A 41 -3.81 -13.84 0.97
CA PRO A 41 -3.93 -12.40 1.13
C PRO A 41 -2.75 -11.77 1.88
N LYS A 42 -1.99 -12.52 2.70
CA LYS A 42 -0.80 -11.99 3.40
C LYS A 42 0.36 -11.73 2.43
N LYS A 43 0.57 -12.63 1.47
CA LYS A 43 1.58 -12.45 0.42
C LYS A 43 1.22 -11.26 -0.46
N VAL A 44 -0.04 -11.14 -0.85
CA VAL A 44 -0.56 -9.99 -1.62
C VAL A 44 -0.38 -8.69 -0.84
N ALA A 45 -0.78 -8.65 0.44
CA ALA A 45 -0.62 -7.47 1.30
C ALA A 45 0.84 -7.02 1.39
N THR A 46 1.75 -7.98 1.56
CA THR A 46 3.20 -7.72 1.60
C THR A 46 3.72 -7.20 0.27
N HIS A 47 3.30 -7.81 -0.84
CA HIS A 47 3.68 -7.37 -2.18
C HIS A 47 3.26 -5.92 -2.44
N VAL A 48 2.00 -5.57 -2.14
CA VAL A 48 1.46 -4.21 -2.31
C VAL A 48 2.27 -3.18 -1.50
N ARG A 49 2.57 -3.47 -0.23
CA ARG A 49 3.34 -2.54 0.62
C ARG A 49 4.76 -2.27 0.12
N LEU A 50 5.39 -3.27 -0.51
CA LEU A 50 6.81 -3.20 -0.86
C LEU A 50 7.06 -2.78 -2.30
N PHE A 51 6.15 -3.09 -3.22
CA PHE A 51 6.42 -3.03 -4.66
C PHE A 51 5.38 -2.24 -5.45
N THR A 52 4.34 -1.68 -4.82
CA THR A 52 3.33 -0.90 -5.52
C THR A 52 3.03 0.43 -4.81
N GLU A 53 2.47 1.37 -5.57
CA GLU A 53 1.96 2.64 -5.05
C GLU A 53 0.44 2.56 -4.76
N ILE A 54 -0.14 1.36 -4.83
CA ILE A 54 -1.59 1.16 -4.72
C ILE A 54 -2.00 1.16 -3.26
N ASN A 55 -2.80 2.16 -2.87
CA ASN A 55 -3.31 2.28 -1.50
C ASN A 55 -4.44 1.31 -1.18
N ILE A 56 -5.35 1.11 -2.14
CA ILE A 56 -6.51 0.23 -2.07
C ILE A 56 -6.51 -0.64 -3.30
N LEU A 57 -6.25 -1.93 -3.10
CA LEU A 57 -6.14 -2.90 -4.17
C LEU A 57 -7.53 -3.37 -4.62
N THR A 58 -7.77 -3.40 -5.91
CA THR A 58 -8.99 -3.97 -6.52
C THR A 58 -8.71 -5.34 -7.11
N GLY A 59 -9.75 -6.17 -7.26
CA GLY A 59 -9.61 -7.47 -7.93
C GLY A 59 -9.04 -7.35 -9.35
N LYS A 60 -9.40 -6.28 -10.05
CA LYS A 60 -8.87 -5.97 -11.39
C LYS A 60 -7.38 -5.65 -11.38
N GLU A 61 -6.88 -4.94 -10.36
CA GLU A 61 -5.44 -4.68 -10.22
C GLU A 61 -4.65 -5.95 -9.89
N VAL A 62 -5.20 -6.84 -9.06
CA VAL A 62 -4.60 -8.17 -8.84
C VAL A 62 -4.58 -8.97 -10.14
N PHE A 63 -5.68 -8.96 -10.88
CA PHE A 63 -5.79 -9.62 -12.18
C PHE A 63 -4.79 -9.06 -13.20
N LYS A 64 -4.55 -7.74 -13.17
CA LYS A 64 -3.60 -7.07 -14.05
C LYS A 64 -2.19 -7.66 -13.92
N TRP A 65 -1.77 -8.09 -12.74
CA TRP A 65 -0.46 -8.74 -12.57
C TRP A 65 -0.29 -9.96 -13.46
N ASN A 66 -1.34 -10.76 -13.67
CA ASN A 66 -1.27 -11.89 -14.59
C ASN A 66 -1.17 -11.46 -16.05
N ILE A 67 -1.86 -10.36 -16.42
CA ILE A 67 -1.73 -9.77 -17.77
C ILE A 67 -0.31 -9.22 -17.97
N GLU A 68 0.30 -8.63 -16.94
CA GLU A 68 1.68 -8.16 -16.96
C GLU A 68 2.68 -9.31 -17.11
N GLU A 69 2.46 -10.44 -16.44
CA GLU A 69 3.27 -11.66 -16.63
C GLU A 69 3.12 -12.23 -18.05
N GLU A 70 1.90 -12.29 -18.60
CA GLU A 70 1.70 -12.70 -19.98
C GLU A 70 2.29 -11.72 -20.99
N ALA A 71 2.24 -10.42 -20.69
CA ALA A 71 2.90 -9.40 -21.49
C ALA A 71 4.42 -9.63 -21.53
N LYS A 72 5.04 -9.94 -20.39
CA LYS A 72 6.47 -10.32 -20.32
C LYS A 72 6.75 -11.55 -21.18
N ARG A 73 5.95 -12.62 -21.06
CA ARG A 73 6.09 -13.84 -21.88
C ARG A 73 6.03 -13.55 -23.38
N LEU A 74 5.13 -12.65 -23.78
CA LEU A 74 4.93 -12.24 -25.17
C LEU A 74 5.83 -11.07 -25.62
N GLN A 75 6.75 -10.61 -24.76
CA GLN A 75 7.65 -9.47 -25.03
C GLN A 75 6.89 -8.17 -25.38
N VAL A 76 5.72 -7.98 -24.78
CA VAL A 76 4.92 -6.76 -24.88
C VAL A 76 5.29 -5.83 -23.73
N HIS A 77 5.91 -4.70 -24.05
CA HIS A 77 6.34 -3.70 -23.05
C HIS A 77 5.47 -2.44 -23.02
N ASN A 78 4.49 -2.35 -23.91
CA ASN A 78 3.62 -1.18 -24.03
C ASN A 78 2.58 -1.16 -22.89
N LYS A 79 2.81 -0.33 -21.87
CA LYS A 79 1.92 -0.20 -20.70
C LYS A 79 0.48 0.15 -21.08
N ARG A 80 0.27 1.07 -22.03
CA ARG A 80 -1.07 1.44 -22.50
C ARG A 80 -1.80 0.25 -23.13
N LEU A 81 -1.06 -0.59 -23.84
CA LEU A 81 -1.59 -1.81 -24.44
C LEU A 81 -1.99 -2.82 -23.36
N ILE A 82 -1.13 -3.03 -22.37
CA ILE A 82 -1.38 -3.88 -21.20
C ILE A 82 -2.64 -3.43 -20.45
N ASP A 83 -2.77 -2.12 -20.19
CA ASP A 83 -3.95 -1.56 -19.53
C ASP A 83 -5.22 -1.80 -20.34
N SER A 84 -5.17 -1.57 -21.66
CA SER A 84 -6.33 -1.79 -22.54
C SER A 84 -6.72 -3.26 -22.64
N VAL A 85 -5.74 -4.16 -22.72
CA VAL A 85 -5.99 -5.60 -22.71
C VAL A 85 -6.60 -6.03 -21.38
N THR A 86 -6.06 -5.53 -20.26
CA THR A 86 -6.61 -5.82 -18.92
C THR A 86 -8.09 -5.46 -18.84
N ASP A 87 -8.47 -4.27 -19.32
CA ASP A 87 -9.85 -3.80 -19.34
C ASP A 87 -10.76 -4.71 -20.17
N ILE A 88 -10.34 -5.00 -21.41
CA ILE A 88 -11.11 -5.83 -22.34
C ILE A 88 -11.30 -7.23 -21.76
N VAL A 89 -10.24 -7.85 -21.26
CA VAL A 89 -10.28 -9.24 -20.77
C VAL A 89 -11.07 -9.31 -19.47
N TRP A 90 -10.84 -8.40 -18.53
CA TRP A 90 -11.60 -8.30 -17.28
C TRP A 90 -13.11 -8.18 -17.57
N GLN A 91 -13.50 -7.36 -18.55
CA GLN A 91 -14.91 -7.17 -18.88
C GLN A 91 -15.52 -8.36 -19.62
N SER A 92 -14.81 -8.94 -20.60
CA SER A 92 -15.41 -9.83 -21.60
C SER A 92 -15.01 -11.31 -21.51
N ARG A 93 -13.92 -11.65 -20.83
CA ARG A 93 -13.37 -13.03 -20.84
C ARG A 93 -13.29 -13.69 -19.46
N ILE A 94 -13.25 -12.89 -18.38
CA ILE A 94 -13.23 -13.40 -17.02
C ILE A 94 -14.66 -13.59 -16.50
N THR A 95 -14.96 -14.78 -15.97
CA THR A 95 -16.28 -15.09 -15.42
C THR A 95 -16.54 -14.35 -14.11
N CYS A 96 -17.81 -14.21 -13.71
CA CYS A 96 -18.15 -13.60 -12.43
C CYS A 96 -17.50 -14.33 -11.24
N SER A 97 -17.45 -15.66 -11.26
CA SER A 97 -16.81 -16.44 -10.19
C SER A 97 -15.30 -16.22 -10.13
N GLN A 98 -14.62 -16.07 -11.27
CA GLN A 98 -13.21 -15.71 -11.30
C GLN A 98 -12.99 -14.29 -10.75
N LYS A 99 -13.80 -13.30 -11.16
CA LYS A 99 -13.72 -11.93 -10.61
C LYS A 99 -13.87 -11.90 -9.10
N GLN A 100 -14.86 -12.62 -8.56
CA GLN A 100 -15.09 -12.73 -7.12
C GLN A 100 -13.89 -13.29 -6.36
N ARG A 101 -13.13 -14.22 -6.96
CA ARG A 101 -11.91 -14.75 -6.35
C ARG A 101 -10.81 -13.70 -6.27
N PHE A 102 -10.60 -12.93 -7.35
CA PHE A 102 -9.65 -11.81 -7.34
C PHE A 102 -10.06 -10.72 -6.35
N GLU A 103 -11.35 -10.36 -6.33
CA GLU A 103 -11.91 -9.37 -5.39
C GLU A 103 -11.80 -9.81 -3.94
N SER A 104 -12.08 -11.09 -3.64
CA SER A 104 -11.90 -11.64 -2.29
C SER A 104 -10.44 -11.57 -1.84
N LEU A 105 -9.51 -11.90 -2.75
CA LEU A 105 -8.08 -11.82 -2.47
C LEU A 105 -7.62 -10.37 -2.23
N SER A 106 -8.08 -9.42 -3.05
CA SER A 106 -7.74 -8.01 -2.88
C SER A 106 -8.33 -7.43 -1.58
N ASN A 107 -9.56 -7.80 -1.23
CA ASN A 107 -10.20 -7.36 0.01
C ASN A 107 -9.45 -7.90 1.23
N GLY A 108 -9.10 -9.18 1.25
CA GLY A 108 -8.30 -9.75 2.34
C GLY A 108 -6.94 -9.06 2.51
N ALA A 109 -6.29 -8.71 1.39
CA ALA A 109 -5.03 -7.97 1.44
C ALA A 109 -5.22 -6.53 1.96
N ASN A 110 -6.29 -5.85 1.54
CA ASN A 110 -6.64 -4.51 2.01
C ASN A 110 -6.92 -4.49 3.51
N ASP A 111 -7.68 -5.46 4.03
CA ASP A 111 -7.99 -5.58 5.45
C ASP A 111 -6.71 -5.73 6.29
N ILE A 112 -5.77 -6.55 5.83
CA ILE A 112 -4.46 -6.73 6.49
C ILE A 112 -3.68 -5.41 6.48
N ASN A 113 -3.60 -4.74 5.33
CA ASN A 113 -2.88 -3.47 5.21
C ASN A 113 -3.54 -2.35 6.02
N GLN A 114 -4.86 -2.31 6.12
CA GLN A 114 -5.59 -1.36 6.94
C GLN A 114 -5.29 -1.57 8.43
N LYS A 115 -5.35 -2.81 8.93
CA LYS A 115 -5.00 -3.14 10.33
C LYS A 115 -3.56 -2.76 10.66
N MET A 116 -2.63 -3.01 9.72
CA MET A 116 -1.22 -2.62 9.89
C MET A 116 -1.07 -1.09 9.99
N ARG A 117 -1.74 -0.33 9.10
CA ARG A 117 -1.71 1.14 9.12
C ARG A 117 -2.30 1.69 10.42
N GLN A 118 -3.41 1.11 10.89
CA GLN A 118 -4.01 1.48 12.16
C GLN A 118 -3.04 1.26 13.33
N ALA A 119 -2.38 0.10 13.41
CA ALA A 119 -1.42 -0.17 14.47
C ALA A 119 -0.23 0.80 14.48
N VAL A 120 0.25 1.21 13.30
CA VAL A 120 1.30 2.22 13.17
C VAL A 120 0.81 3.58 13.65
N GLU A 121 -0.41 3.97 13.30
CA GLU A 121 -1.02 5.23 13.73
C GLU A 121 -1.27 5.25 15.25
N ASP A 122 -1.77 4.15 15.81
CA ASP A 122 -1.95 3.99 17.25
C ASP A 122 -0.61 4.13 17.98
N THR A 123 0.45 3.49 17.46
CA THR A 123 1.80 3.61 18.01
C THR A 123 2.31 5.06 17.93
N ARG A 124 2.09 5.75 16.80
CA ARG A 124 2.48 7.14 16.61
C ARG A 124 1.75 8.07 17.59
N ASN A 125 0.46 7.83 17.82
CA ASN A 125 -0.36 8.56 18.77
C ASN A 125 0.08 8.31 20.22
N SER A 126 0.43 7.08 20.57
CA SER A 126 1.01 6.80 21.89
C SER A 126 2.34 7.51 22.09
N ILE A 127 3.22 7.53 21.07
CA ILE A 127 4.50 8.25 21.14
C ILE A 127 4.29 9.76 21.25
N SER A 128 3.33 10.34 20.53
CA SER A 128 3.08 11.79 20.60
C SER A 128 2.60 12.25 21.97
N GLN A 129 1.89 11.39 22.71
CA GLN A 129 1.45 11.65 24.08
C GLN A 129 2.60 11.64 25.11
N ILE A 130 3.74 11.01 24.83
CA ILE A 130 4.92 11.06 25.71
C ILE A 130 5.46 12.49 25.85
N ASN A 131 5.30 13.33 24.82
CA ASN A 131 5.72 14.73 24.85
C ASN A 131 4.69 15.69 25.46
N VAL A 132 3.59 15.17 26.01
CA VAL A 132 2.58 15.97 26.72
C VAL A 132 2.90 15.94 28.23
N THR A 133 2.85 17.11 28.87
CA THR A 133 2.99 17.24 30.32
C THR A 133 2.02 16.28 31.03
N GLN A 134 2.56 15.34 31.78
CA GLN A 134 1.83 14.41 32.62
C GLN A 134 1.36 15.14 33.89
N GLU A 135 0.05 15.28 34.09
CA GLU A 135 -0.48 15.79 35.36
C GLU A 135 -0.24 14.76 36.47
N THR A 136 0.38 15.19 37.56
CA THR A 136 0.58 14.35 38.74
C THR A 136 0.49 15.18 40.01
N ASP A 137 -0.12 14.61 41.04
CA ASP A 137 -0.28 15.24 42.35
C ASP A 137 1.00 15.17 43.20
N LEU A 138 2.06 14.51 42.69
CA LEU A 138 3.30 14.25 43.42
C LEU A 138 4.51 14.84 42.69
N ILE A 139 5.30 15.62 43.43
CA ILE A 139 6.45 16.37 42.93
C ILE A 139 7.51 15.47 42.28
N LEU A 140 7.78 14.29 42.85
CA LEU A 140 8.83 13.40 42.34
C LEU A 140 8.43 12.75 40.99
N PRO A 141 7.23 12.16 40.84
CA PRO A 141 6.66 11.83 39.53
C PRO A 141 6.65 12.98 38.52
N ASP A 142 6.35 14.21 38.94
CA ASP A 142 6.26 15.37 38.03
C ASP A 142 7.60 15.63 37.34
N TYR A 143 8.67 15.73 38.13
CA TYR A 143 10.02 15.92 37.61
C TYR A 143 10.51 14.74 36.76
N PHE A 144 10.13 13.51 37.11
CA PHE A 144 10.55 12.31 36.39
C PHE A 144 9.86 12.20 35.02
N TYR A 145 8.55 12.48 34.95
CA TYR A 145 7.77 12.33 33.72
C TYR A 145 7.85 13.55 32.80
N ASN A 146 7.97 14.76 33.34
CA ASN A 146 7.96 16.01 32.56
C ASN A 146 9.36 16.61 32.35
N GLY A 147 10.38 16.05 33.01
CA GLY A 147 11.71 16.63 33.08
C GLY A 147 11.75 17.88 33.97
N THR A 148 12.96 18.35 34.29
CA THR A 148 13.17 19.62 35.01
C THR A 148 13.78 20.65 34.08
N THR A 149 13.29 21.88 34.06
CA THR A 149 13.94 23.00 33.32
C THR A 149 15.02 23.68 34.16
N LYS A 150 15.20 23.26 35.43
CA LYS A 150 16.04 23.90 36.45
C LYS A 150 17.42 23.26 36.60
N PHE A 151 18.05 22.83 35.52
CA PHE A 151 19.42 22.27 35.56
C PHE A 151 20.50 23.28 35.98
N ASN A 152 20.16 24.58 36.02
CA ASN A 152 21.06 25.67 36.38
C ASN A 152 20.77 26.27 37.76
N GLU A 153 19.77 25.77 38.48
CA GLU A 153 19.63 26.05 39.90
C GLU A 153 20.58 25.08 40.63
N SER A 154 21.46 25.61 41.48
CA SER A 154 22.41 24.82 42.27
C SER A 154 21.73 24.04 43.41
N SER A 155 20.58 23.43 43.12
CA SER A 155 19.84 22.60 44.04
C SER A 155 20.41 21.19 43.98
N ASN A 156 21.07 20.83 45.09
CA ASN A 156 21.63 19.52 45.34
C ASN A 156 20.58 18.43 45.05
N MET A 157 20.90 17.45 44.20
CA MET A 157 20.02 16.32 43.85
C MET A 157 19.45 15.61 45.09
N ASP A 158 20.16 15.69 46.22
CA ASP A 158 19.71 15.16 47.51
C ASP A 158 18.36 15.75 47.98
N SER A 159 18.02 17.01 47.66
CA SER A 159 16.74 17.60 48.11
C SER A 159 15.52 17.01 47.40
N LEU A 160 15.71 16.40 46.22
CA LEU A 160 14.64 15.73 45.48
C LEU A 160 14.37 14.32 46.03
N ILE A 161 15.37 13.68 46.62
CA ILE A 161 15.28 12.34 47.24
C ILE A 161 14.87 12.43 48.71
N LEU A 162 15.31 13.45 49.45
CA LEU A 162 15.07 13.63 50.89
C LEU A 162 13.68 14.17 51.26
N GLY A 163 12.87 14.61 50.29
CA GLY A 163 11.48 15.04 50.54
C GLY A 163 10.58 13.94 51.14
N TYR A 164 10.99 12.68 51.02
CA TYR A 164 10.27 11.51 51.54
C TYR A 164 10.87 10.91 52.84
N SER A 165 11.97 11.45 53.37
CA SER A 165 12.63 10.86 54.55
C SER A 165 12.18 11.46 55.89
N LYS A 166 10.98 12.04 55.96
CA LYS A 166 10.46 12.68 57.19
C LYS A 166 9.05 12.23 57.56
N GLU A 167 8.77 10.94 57.51
CA GLU A 167 7.66 10.36 58.28
C GLU A 167 8.06 8.97 58.82
N TYR A 168 8.70 8.96 59.99
CA TYR A 168 8.57 7.94 61.05
C TYR A 168 8.85 8.60 62.40
#